data_AF-A0A4S2H7J0-F1
#
_entry.id   AF-A0A4S2H7J0-F1
#
_cell.length_a   1.000
_cell.length_b   1.000
_cell.length_c   1.000
_cell.angle_alpha   90.00
_cell.angle_beta   90.00
_cell.angle_gamma   90.00
#
_symmetry.space_group_name_H-M   'P 1'
#
loop_
_entity.id
_entity.type
_entity.pdbx_description
1 polymer ?
#
loop_
_entity_poly.entity_id
_entity_poly.type
_entity_poly.pdbx_seq_one_letter_code
_entity_poly.pdbx_strand_id
1 'polypeptide(L)'
;MNQFTNEELLDLIQKATAGDKKALETVLASVQDLVFNLSLRMLGTFPDAEDAAQDILLKIITHLSSFKGESSFSTWVFRIASNHLKNYQKHMFAKFPLSFEFYGDDIKNADIRDVPDLTQDVEQSILAEEIKLSCTNVMLQCLDAESRCIFILGTMFKVDSRIAGDILGITPEAYRQRLSRVRKKVADFLTEYCGEYGNGTCHCADRVNYAIQNHRIHPAQLDFTTAVPKEMLEFKEAMEEIDGISHEFSFCKTYQSPGSLKKFIEDFLNGSSFSVVGNA
;
A
#
# COMPACT_ATOMS: atom_id res chain seq x y z
N MET A 1 17.59 1.84 1.03
CA MET A 1 17.47 2.31 -0.37
C MET A 1 18.82 2.83 -0.82
N ASN A 2 19.30 2.46 -2.02
CA ASN A 2 20.35 3.23 -2.67
C ASN A 2 19.74 4.61 -2.98
N GLN A 3 20.17 5.64 -2.26
CA GLN A 3 19.74 7.00 -2.54
C GLN A 3 20.44 7.45 -3.83
N PHE A 4 19.82 7.14 -4.97
CA PHE A 4 20.25 7.71 -6.23
C PHE A 4 19.92 9.20 -6.22
N THR A 5 20.87 10.01 -6.65
CA THR A 5 20.57 11.36 -7.11
C THR A 5 19.63 11.29 -8.31
N ASN A 6 18.90 12.39 -8.57
CA ASN A 6 18.04 12.47 -9.76
C ASN A 6 18.84 12.23 -11.06
N GLU A 7 20.10 12.68 -11.11
CA GLU A 7 20.97 12.50 -12.28
C GLU A 7 21.37 11.04 -12.49
N GLU A 8 21.77 10.33 -11.42
CA GLU A 8 22.10 8.90 -11.49
C GLU A 8 20.90 8.06 -11.92
N LEU A 9 19.71 8.38 -11.41
CA LEU A 9 18.50 7.67 -11.81
C LEU A 9 18.16 7.91 -13.28
N LEU A 10 18.34 9.13 -13.79
CA LEU A 10 18.13 9.43 -15.21
C LEU A 10 19.12 8.68 -16.11
N ASP A 11 20.39 8.59 -15.73
CA ASP A 11 21.39 7.79 -16.45
C ASP A 11 21.03 6.30 -16.47
N LEU A 12 20.59 5.75 -15.33
CA LEU A 12 20.11 4.37 -15.27
C LEU A 12 18.88 4.14 -16.16
N ILE A 13 17.94 5.08 -16.18
CA ILE A 13 16.76 5.00 -17.05
C ILE A 13 17.19 5.04 -18.53
N GLN A 14 18.11 5.93 -18.92
CA GLN A 14 18.61 5.99 -20.29
C GLN A 14 19.25 4.66 -20.70
N LYS A 15 20.13 4.10 -19.87
CA LYS A 15 20.76 2.79 -20.11
C LYS A 15 19.71 1.67 -20.20
N ALA A 16 18.72 1.69 -19.30
CA ALA A 16 17.62 0.71 -19.31
C ALA A 16 16.82 0.78 -20.62
N THR A 17 16.49 1.98 -21.10
CA THR A 17 15.79 2.16 -22.38
C THR A 17 16.66 1.79 -23.60
N ALA A 18 17.98 1.80 -23.46
CA ALA A 18 18.92 1.31 -24.47
C ALA A 18 19.17 -0.22 -24.39
N GLY A 19 18.44 -0.94 -23.52
CA GLY A 19 18.51 -2.39 -23.40
C GLY A 19 19.49 -2.90 -22.32
N ASP A 20 20.05 -2.03 -21.48
CA ASP A 20 20.85 -2.46 -20.34
C ASP A 20 19.96 -3.08 -19.26
N LYS A 21 20.00 -4.41 -19.21
CA LYS A 21 19.26 -5.22 -18.24
C LYS A 21 19.58 -4.89 -16.79
N LYS A 22 20.84 -4.64 -16.45
CA LYS A 22 21.23 -4.33 -15.05
C LYS A 22 20.72 -2.96 -14.64
N ALA A 23 20.76 -2.00 -15.57
CA ALA A 23 20.18 -0.69 -15.35
C ALA A 23 18.66 -0.80 -15.14
N LEU A 24 17.97 -1.58 -15.97
CA LEU A 24 16.53 -1.82 -15.82
C LEU A 24 16.19 -2.48 -14.47
N GLU A 25 16.92 -3.53 -14.09
CA GLU A 25 16.75 -4.20 -12.79
C GLU A 25 16.90 -3.20 -11.64
N THR A 26 17.91 -2.34 -11.71
CA THR A 26 18.18 -1.31 -10.69
C THR A 26 17.04 -0.28 -10.61
N VAL A 27 16.53 0.17 -11.78
CA VAL A 27 15.40 1.10 -11.85
C VAL A 27 14.14 0.47 -11.26
N LEU A 28 13.82 -0.78 -11.61
CA LEU A 28 12.64 -1.47 -11.09
C LEU A 28 12.74 -1.74 -9.59
N ALA A 29 13.90 -2.19 -9.12
CA ALA A 29 14.16 -2.40 -7.69
C ALA A 29 14.02 -1.09 -6.89
N SER A 30 14.29 0.07 -7.49
CA SER A 30 14.13 1.38 -6.84
C SER A 30 12.67 1.76 -6.55
N VAL A 31 11.70 1.15 -7.26
CA VAL A 31 10.27 1.47 -7.15
C VAL A 31 9.40 0.28 -6.73
N GLN A 32 9.95 -0.94 -6.67
CA GLN A 32 9.19 -2.15 -6.36
C GLN A 32 8.41 -2.05 -5.04
N ASP A 33 9.05 -1.54 -3.97
CA ASP A 33 8.43 -1.44 -2.65
C ASP A 33 7.36 -0.36 -2.65
N LEU A 34 7.61 0.76 -3.34
CA LEU A 34 6.63 1.83 -3.49
C LEU A 34 5.36 1.32 -4.19
N VAL A 35 5.53 0.61 -5.31
CA VAL A 35 4.43 0.02 -6.07
C VAL A 35 3.68 -0.99 -5.19
N PHE A 36 4.39 -1.89 -4.51
CA PHE A 36 3.79 -2.88 -3.64
C PHE A 36 2.99 -2.25 -2.49
N ASN A 37 3.54 -1.24 -1.80
CA ASN A 37 2.86 -0.56 -0.70
C ASN A 37 1.56 0.11 -1.15
N LEU A 38 1.59 0.78 -2.32
CA LEU A 38 0.39 1.39 -2.87
C LEU A 38 -0.64 0.32 -3.23
N SER A 39 -0.23 -0.77 -3.87
CA SER A 39 -1.11 -1.90 -4.22
C SER A 39 -1.73 -2.54 -2.97
N LEU A 40 -0.93 -2.83 -1.94
CA LEU A 40 -1.41 -3.44 -0.70
C LEU A 40 -2.46 -2.58 0.00
N ARG A 41 -2.23 -1.27 0.09
CA ARG A 41 -3.19 -0.35 0.72
C ARG A 41 -4.43 -0.12 -0.13
N MET A 42 -4.27 -0.17 -1.46
CA MET A 42 -5.40 -0.06 -2.38
C MET A 42 -6.26 -1.31 -2.41
N LEU A 43 -5.71 -2.51 -2.21
CA LEU A 43 -6.40 -3.78 -2.47
C LEU A 43 -6.66 -4.62 -1.21
N GLY A 44 -5.93 -4.38 -0.12
CA GLY A 44 -6.18 -4.94 1.21
C GLY A 44 -5.50 -6.28 1.51
N THR A 45 -5.02 -7.02 0.50
CA THR A 45 -4.39 -8.35 0.69
C THR A 45 -3.05 -8.45 -0.04
N PHE A 46 -2.13 -9.27 0.49
CA PHE A 46 -0.83 -9.53 -0.14
C PHE A 46 -0.96 -10.16 -1.54
N PRO A 47 -1.77 -11.21 -1.74
CA PRO A 47 -1.89 -11.82 -3.07
C PRO A 47 -2.40 -10.85 -4.14
N ASP A 48 -3.44 -10.07 -3.83
CA ASP A 48 -3.96 -9.07 -4.78
C ASP A 48 -2.92 -7.95 -5.05
N ALA A 49 -2.15 -7.59 -4.02
CA ALA A 49 -1.11 -6.57 -4.13
C ALA A 49 0.08 -7.01 -4.97
N GLU A 50 0.52 -8.26 -4.82
CA GLU A 50 1.58 -8.86 -5.63
C GLU A 50 1.19 -8.92 -7.10
N ASP A 51 -0.01 -9.44 -7.39
CA ASP A 51 -0.54 -9.53 -8.76
C ASP A 51 -0.61 -8.14 -9.41
N ALA A 52 -1.19 -7.16 -8.71
CA ALA A 52 -1.28 -5.80 -9.24
C ALA A 52 0.10 -5.13 -9.36
N ALA A 53 1.02 -5.38 -8.44
CA ALA A 53 2.38 -4.85 -8.51
C ALA A 53 3.14 -5.39 -9.73
N GLN A 54 2.98 -6.68 -10.05
CA GLN A 54 3.55 -7.26 -11.27
C GLN A 54 2.97 -6.58 -12.53
N ASP A 55 1.65 -6.45 -12.63
CA ASP A 55 0.96 -5.77 -13.74
C ASP A 55 1.46 -4.31 -13.90
N ILE A 56 1.69 -3.60 -12.78
CA ILE A 56 2.20 -2.22 -12.77
C ILE A 56 3.68 -2.16 -13.17
N LEU A 57 4.53 -3.04 -12.65
CA LEU A 57 5.95 -3.10 -13.00
C LEU A 57 6.12 -3.39 -14.49
N LEU A 58 5.31 -4.28 -15.07
CA LEU A 58 5.29 -4.51 -16.51
C LEU A 58 4.91 -3.24 -17.28
N LYS A 59 3.90 -2.49 -16.82
CA LYS A 59 3.52 -1.21 -17.43
C LYS A 59 4.65 -0.18 -17.36
N ILE A 60 5.35 -0.12 -16.23
CA ILE A 60 6.53 0.75 -16.05
C ILE A 60 7.59 0.40 -17.08
N ILE A 61 7.92 -0.89 -17.25
CA ILE A 61 8.88 -1.36 -18.26
C ILE A 61 8.44 -0.93 -19.66
N THR A 62 7.20 -1.23 -20.05
CA THR A 62 6.69 -0.95 -21.42
C THR A 62 6.57 0.54 -21.73
N HIS A 63 6.47 1.39 -20.71
CA HIS A 63 6.33 2.83 -20.90
C HIS A 63 7.58 3.61 -20.48
N LEU A 64 8.67 2.94 -20.09
CA LEU A 64 9.84 3.60 -19.51
C LEU A 64 10.45 4.66 -20.44
N SER A 65 10.45 4.40 -21.75
CA SER A 65 10.92 5.34 -22.78
C SER A 65 10.09 6.63 -22.89
N SER A 66 8.85 6.64 -22.36
CA SER A 66 8.00 7.82 -22.32
C SER A 66 8.29 8.77 -21.16
N PHE A 67 9.13 8.36 -20.20
CA PHE A 67 9.52 9.20 -19.08
C PHE A 67 10.51 10.29 -19.54
N LYS A 68 10.07 11.55 -19.50
CA LYS A 68 10.83 12.72 -19.99
C LYS A 68 11.62 13.47 -18.93
N GLY A 69 11.57 13.05 -17.66
CA GLY A 69 12.22 13.77 -16.56
C GLY A 69 11.54 15.10 -16.17
N GLU A 70 10.33 15.38 -16.67
CA GLU A 70 9.53 16.57 -16.31
C GLU A 70 8.98 16.52 -14.87
N SER A 71 9.00 15.35 -14.23
CA SER A 71 8.65 15.12 -12.84
C SER A 71 9.62 14.11 -12.24
N SER A 72 9.59 13.88 -10.92
CA SER A 72 10.35 12.78 -10.33
C SER A 72 9.89 11.45 -10.91
N PHE A 73 10.79 10.47 -10.99
CA PHE A 73 10.44 9.14 -11.46
C PHE A 73 9.33 8.50 -10.60
N SER A 74 9.39 8.71 -9.27
CA SER A 74 8.35 8.27 -8.34
C SER A 74 6.97 8.85 -8.66
N THR A 75 6.88 10.12 -9.05
CA THR A 75 5.62 10.77 -9.45
C THR A 75 5.04 10.13 -10.71
N TRP A 76 5.90 9.86 -11.70
CA TRP A 76 5.49 9.17 -12.92
C TRP A 76 5.03 7.73 -12.65
N VAL A 77 5.72 7.00 -11.77
CA VAL A 77 5.29 5.68 -11.29
C VAL A 77 3.95 5.73 -10.58
N PHE A 78 3.74 6.71 -9.68
CA PHE A 78 2.47 6.89 -8.98
C PHE A 78 1.30 7.13 -9.94
N ARG A 79 1.51 7.85 -11.04
CA ARG A 79 0.48 8.05 -12.08
C ARG A 79 0.06 6.73 -12.72
N ILE A 80 1.02 5.90 -13.11
CA ILE A 80 0.74 4.58 -13.70
C ILE A 80 0.04 3.69 -12.69
N ALA A 81 0.60 3.58 -11.48
CA ALA A 81 0.11 2.70 -10.43
C ALA A 81 -1.30 3.10 -9.97
N SER A 82 -1.53 4.39 -9.66
CA SER A 82 -2.84 4.88 -9.20
C SER A 82 -3.93 4.67 -10.25
N ASN A 83 -3.62 4.90 -11.53
CA ASN A 83 -4.59 4.67 -12.60
C ASN A 83 -4.89 3.18 -12.81
N HIS A 84 -3.90 2.30 -12.65
CA HIS A 84 -4.12 0.86 -12.69
C HIS A 84 -4.99 0.40 -11.51
N LEU A 85 -4.62 0.78 -10.28
CA LEU A 85 -5.27 0.33 -9.05
C LEU A 85 -6.70 0.83 -8.89
N LYS A 86 -7.01 2.07 -9.29
CA LYS A 86 -8.39 2.59 -9.29
C LYS A 86 -9.34 1.76 -10.18
N ASN A 87 -8.80 1.08 -11.19
CA ASN A 87 -9.57 0.29 -12.14
C ASN A 87 -9.36 -1.23 -11.96
N TYR A 88 -8.67 -1.66 -10.90
CA TYR A 88 -8.39 -3.07 -10.66
C TYR A 88 -9.64 -3.76 -10.10
N GLN A 89 -10.19 -4.73 -10.83
CA GLN A 89 -11.47 -5.40 -10.48
C GLN A 89 -11.30 -6.86 -10.03
N LYS A 90 -10.07 -7.40 -10.06
CA LYS A 90 -9.83 -8.82 -9.74
C LYS A 90 -9.92 -9.10 -8.23
N HIS A 91 -9.67 -8.09 -7.38
CA HIS A 91 -9.58 -8.23 -5.93
C HIS A 91 -10.93 -8.47 -5.23
N MET A 92 -10.86 -9.02 -4.02
CA MET A 92 -12.04 -9.41 -3.23
C MET A 92 -13.02 -8.24 -2.99
N PHE A 93 -12.51 -7.07 -2.60
CA PHE A 93 -13.35 -5.92 -2.21
C PHE A 93 -14.02 -5.19 -3.39
N ALA A 94 -13.61 -5.46 -4.63
CA ALA A 94 -14.39 -5.04 -5.81
C ALA A 94 -15.67 -5.88 -5.96
N LYS A 95 -15.62 -7.16 -5.60
CA LYS A 95 -16.76 -8.09 -5.67
C LYS A 95 -17.65 -8.00 -4.45
N PHE A 96 -17.05 -7.75 -3.28
CA PHE A 96 -17.73 -7.63 -2.00
C PHE A 96 -17.32 -6.32 -1.31
N PRO A 97 -17.94 -5.19 -1.69
CA PRO A 97 -17.58 -3.88 -1.14
C PRO A 97 -17.78 -3.81 0.37
N LEU A 98 -16.80 -3.23 1.05
CA LEU A 98 -16.87 -2.97 2.49
C LEU A 98 -17.38 -1.54 2.73
N SER A 99 -18.03 -1.30 3.87
CA SER A 99 -18.42 0.04 4.32
C SER A 99 -18.06 0.22 5.79
N PHE A 100 -17.91 1.48 6.22
CA PHE A 100 -17.63 1.77 7.64
C PHE A 100 -18.80 1.36 8.55
N GLU A 101 -20.04 1.44 8.07
CA GLU A 101 -21.22 0.97 8.81
C GLU A 101 -21.14 -0.54 9.04
N PHE A 102 -20.95 -1.32 7.97
CA PHE A 102 -20.80 -2.76 8.06
C PHE A 102 -19.61 -3.17 8.95
N TYR A 103 -18.47 -2.49 8.79
CA TYR A 103 -17.29 -2.83 9.59
C TYR A 103 -17.46 -2.45 11.07
N GLY A 104 -18.13 -1.33 11.36
CA GLY A 104 -18.50 -0.95 12.73
C GLY A 104 -19.46 -1.96 13.36
N ASP A 105 -20.42 -2.48 12.59
CA ASP A 105 -21.34 -3.52 13.06
C ASP A 105 -20.64 -4.86 13.31
N ASP A 106 -19.69 -5.28 12.47
CA ASP A 106 -18.84 -6.44 12.74
C ASP A 106 -18.05 -6.26 14.04
N ILE A 107 -17.54 -5.04 14.31
CA ILE A 107 -16.85 -4.76 15.57
C ILE A 107 -17.81 -4.89 16.75
N LYS A 108 -19.00 -4.29 16.67
CA LYS A 108 -19.99 -4.30 17.78
C LYS A 108 -20.56 -5.68 18.07
N ASN A 109 -20.74 -6.51 17.05
CA ASN A 109 -21.45 -7.78 17.16
C ASN A 109 -20.56 -9.02 17.08
N ALA A 110 -19.24 -8.86 16.96
CA ALA A 110 -18.31 -9.99 16.97
C ALA A 110 -18.43 -10.79 18.28
N ASP A 111 -18.78 -12.07 18.17
CA ASP A 111 -18.80 -12.96 19.33
C ASP A 111 -17.41 -13.56 19.55
N ILE A 112 -16.71 -13.01 20.53
CA ILE A 112 -15.33 -13.38 20.87
C ILE A 112 -15.23 -14.30 22.09
N ARG A 113 -16.34 -14.60 22.76
CA ARG A 113 -16.34 -15.28 24.08
C ARG A 113 -16.16 -16.79 23.98
N ASP A 114 -16.72 -17.40 22.94
CA ASP A 114 -16.78 -18.86 22.77
C ASP A 114 -15.94 -19.35 21.57
N VAL A 115 -14.85 -18.64 21.26
CA VAL A 115 -13.92 -19.05 20.20
C VAL A 115 -12.79 -19.90 20.82
N PRO A 116 -12.53 -21.12 20.30
CA PRO A 116 -11.43 -21.94 20.80
C PRO A 116 -10.07 -21.25 20.60
N ASP A 117 -9.06 -21.69 21.34
CA ASP A 117 -7.69 -21.30 21.08
C ASP A 117 -7.24 -21.86 19.72
N LEU A 118 -6.98 -20.96 18.78
CA LEU A 118 -6.53 -21.24 17.42
C LEU A 118 -5.12 -20.71 17.16
N THR A 119 -4.39 -20.28 18.20
CA THR A 119 -3.09 -19.59 18.08
C THR A 119 -1.95 -20.47 17.57
N GLN A 120 -2.09 -21.80 17.61
CA GLN A 120 -1.06 -22.75 17.17
C GLN A 120 0.32 -22.50 17.81
N ASP A 121 0.35 -22.25 19.12
CA ASP A 121 1.56 -21.97 19.91
C ASP A 121 2.30 -20.67 19.55
N VAL A 122 1.73 -19.82 18.68
CA VAL A 122 2.27 -18.48 18.40
C VAL A 122 1.85 -17.51 19.49
N GLU A 123 2.78 -16.67 19.94
CA GLU A 123 2.52 -15.68 20.99
C GLU A 123 1.36 -14.74 20.60
N GLN A 124 0.40 -14.56 21.50
CA GLN A 124 -0.79 -13.74 21.26
C GLN A 124 -0.45 -12.28 20.93
N SER A 125 0.64 -11.74 21.48
CA SER A 125 1.11 -10.37 21.19
C SER A 125 1.52 -10.20 19.72
N ILE A 126 2.16 -11.22 19.13
CA ILE A 126 2.56 -11.24 17.72
C ILE A 126 1.32 -11.28 16.83
N LEU A 127 0.35 -12.14 17.16
CA LEU A 127 -0.91 -12.24 16.41
C LEU A 127 -1.76 -10.98 16.55
N ALA A 128 -1.74 -10.32 17.71
CA ALA A 128 -2.42 -9.05 17.92
C ALA A 128 -1.82 -7.93 17.05
N GLU A 129 -0.49 -7.84 16.95
CA GLU A 129 0.18 -6.89 16.04
C GLU A 129 -0.13 -7.24 14.57
N GLU A 130 -0.13 -8.52 14.20
CA GLU A 130 -0.52 -8.96 12.85
C GLU A 130 -1.94 -8.50 12.47
N ILE A 131 -2.89 -8.65 13.40
CA ILE A 131 -4.27 -8.17 13.23
C ILE A 131 -4.30 -6.66 13.12
N LYS A 132 -3.56 -5.94 13.97
CA LYS A 132 -3.49 -4.48 13.94
C LYS A 132 -3.03 -3.98 12.57
N LEU A 133 -1.99 -4.61 12.01
CA LEU A 133 -1.51 -4.26 10.69
C LEU A 133 -2.52 -4.65 9.59
N SER A 134 -3.07 -5.86 9.64
CA SER A 134 -4.07 -6.35 8.68
C SER A 134 -5.34 -5.48 8.67
N CYS A 135 -5.91 -5.20 9.85
CA CYS A 135 -7.18 -4.48 9.99
C CYS A 135 -7.07 -3.04 9.47
N THR A 136 -5.89 -2.40 9.58
CA THR A 136 -5.68 -1.06 9.02
C THR A 136 -5.63 -1.06 7.49
N ASN A 137 -5.22 -2.16 6.85
CA ASN A 137 -5.27 -2.31 5.39
C ASN A 137 -6.70 -2.62 4.92
N VAL A 138 -7.42 -3.47 5.66
CA VAL A 138 -8.82 -3.84 5.37
C VAL A 138 -9.77 -2.66 5.60
N MET A 139 -9.58 -1.86 6.65
CA MET A 139 -10.41 -0.68 6.94
C MET A 139 -10.43 0.32 5.79
N LEU A 140 -9.29 0.53 5.12
CA LEU A 140 -9.21 1.42 3.95
C LEU A 140 -10.14 0.96 2.81
N GLN A 141 -10.54 -0.32 2.79
CA GLN A 141 -11.47 -0.85 1.80
C GLN A 141 -12.90 -0.32 1.99
N CYS A 142 -13.23 0.27 3.15
CA CYS A 142 -14.48 1.00 3.40
C CYS A 142 -14.58 2.34 2.66
N LEU A 143 -13.47 2.85 2.13
CA LEU A 143 -13.43 4.03 1.28
C LEU A 143 -13.67 3.62 -0.18
N ASP A 144 -14.27 4.49 -0.98
CA ASP A 144 -14.23 4.33 -2.43
C ASP A 144 -12.79 4.44 -2.95
N ALA A 145 -12.52 3.89 -4.14
CA ALA A 145 -11.16 3.79 -4.68
C ALA A 145 -10.47 5.16 -4.83
N GLU A 146 -11.21 6.23 -5.14
CA GLU A 146 -10.64 7.56 -5.31
C GLU A 146 -10.26 8.18 -3.96
N SER A 147 -11.18 8.15 -2.99
CA SER A 147 -10.92 8.59 -1.61
C SER A 147 -9.79 7.82 -0.96
N ARG A 148 -9.73 6.50 -1.18
CA ARG A 148 -8.67 5.62 -0.70
C ARG A 148 -7.31 6.02 -1.26
N CYS A 149 -7.23 6.24 -2.58
CA CYS A 149 -6.00 6.67 -3.25
C CYS A 149 -5.51 8.03 -2.72
N ILE A 150 -6.43 8.99 -2.55
CA ILE A 150 -6.13 10.31 -1.98
C ILE A 150 -5.54 10.17 -0.58
N PHE A 151 -6.18 9.38 0.28
CA PHE A 151 -5.71 9.14 1.65
C PHE A 151 -4.32 8.51 1.68
N ILE A 152 -4.08 7.48 0.86
CA ILE A 152 -2.79 6.80 0.82
C ILE A 152 -1.68 7.76 0.36
N LEU A 153 -1.88 8.51 -0.72
CA LEU A 153 -0.89 9.46 -1.22
C LEU A 153 -0.56 10.55 -0.18
N GLY A 154 -1.57 11.07 0.52
CA GLY A 154 -1.38 12.21 1.43
C GLY A 154 -0.96 11.82 2.84
N THR A 155 -1.50 10.74 3.38
CA THR A 155 -1.25 10.31 4.77
C THR A 155 -0.05 9.37 4.85
N MET A 156 0.14 8.48 3.87
CA MET A 156 1.21 7.49 3.93
C MET A 156 2.47 7.92 3.18
N PHE A 157 2.31 8.30 1.91
CA PHE A 157 3.42 8.70 1.05
C PHE A 157 3.81 10.17 1.23
N LYS A 158 3.02 10.94 2.01
CA LYS A 158 3.23 12.37 2.30
C LYS A 158 3.45 13.21 1.03
N VAL A 159 2.73 12.87 -0.05
CA VAL A 159 2.81 13.58 -1.34
C VAL A 159 2.19 14.97 -1.20
N ASP A 160 2.88 16.00 -1.65
CA ASP A 160 2.35 17.38 -1.59
C ASP A 160 1.19 17.60 -2.56
N SER A 161 0.37 18.60 -2.26
CA SER A 161 -0.89 18.83 -2.97
C SER A 161 -0.73 19.09 -4.47
N ARG A 162 0.42 19.64 -4.91
CA ARG A 162 0.68 19.88 -6.34
C ARG A 162 0.98 18.57 -7.06
N ILE A 163 1.92 17.79 -6.54
CA ILE A 163 2.27 16.47 -7.08
C ILE A 163 1.06 15.54 -7.06
N ALA A 164 0.29 15.54 -5.97
CA ALA A 164 -0.92 14.72 -5.88
C ALA A 164 -1.99 15.14 -6.90
N GLY A 165 -2.13 16.44 -7.16
CA GLY A 165 -2.98 16.97 -8.23
C GLY A 165 -2.57 16.43 -9.60
N ASP A 166 -1.26 16.44 -9.91
CA ASP A 166 -0.72 15.89 -11.15
C ASP A 166 -0.90 14.36 -11.26
N ILE A 167 -0.79 13.65 -10.14
CA ILE A 167 -1.01 12.19 -10.09
C ILE A 167 -2.45 11.83 -10.38
N LEU A 168 -3.39 12.57 -9.77
CA LEU A 168 -4.81 12.23 -9.75
C LEU A 168 -5.63 12.93 -10.84
N GLY A 169 -5.09 13.97 -11.48
CA GLY A 169 -5.78 14.78 -12.49
C GLY A 169 -6.81 15.73 -11.88
N ILE A 170 -6.57 16.24 -10.67
CA ILE A 170 -7.43 17.19 -9.96
C ILE A 170 -6.63 18.41 -9.49
N THR A 171 -7.30 19.52 -9.14
CA THR A 171 -6.59 20.70 -8.63
C THR A 171 -5.99 20.42 -7.24
N PRO A 172 -4.87 21.08 -6.88
CA PRO A 172 -4.29 20.96 -5.53
C PRO A 172 -5.29 21.31 -4.41
N GLU A 173 -6.15 22.30 -4.64
CA GLU A 173 -7.22 22.69 -3.71
C GLU A 173 -8.24 21.56 -3.53
N ALA A 174 -8.70 20.95 -4.63
CA ALA A 174 -9.65 19.85 -4.58
C ALA A 174 -9.04 18.64 -3.86
N TYR A 175 -7.76 18.36 -4.09
CA TYR A 175 -7.02 17.32 -3.39
C TYR A 175 -6.99 17.58 -1.87
N ARG A 176 -6.56 18.76 -1.42
CA ARG A 176 -6.50 19.12 0.00
C ARG A 176 -7.87 18.98 0.69
N GLN A 177 -8.93 19.48 0.04
CA GLN A 177 -10.28 19.39 0.59
C GLN A 177 -10.78 17.94 0.70
N ARG A 178 -10.47 17.09 -0.26
CA ARG A 178 -10.85 15.67 -0.22
C ARG A 178 -10.03 14.91 0.81
N LEU A 179 -8.71 15.14 0.86
CA LEU A 179 -7.82 14.52 1.83
C LEU A 179 -8.27 14.80 3.26
N SER A 180 -8.56 16.06 3.59
CA SER A 180 -9.05 16.44 4.93
C SER A 180 -10.35 15.72 5.29
N ARG A 181 -11.32 15.64 4.36
CA ARG A 181 -12.58 14.91 4.58
C ARG A 181 -12.36 13.42 4.81
N VAL A 182 -11.49 12.79 4.01
CA VAL A 182 -11.22 11.36 4.12
C VAL A 182 -10.46 11.04 5.40
N ARG A 183 -9.46 11.84 5.77
CA ARG A 183 -8.76 11.71 7.05
C ARG A 183 -9.74 11.82 8.21
N LYS A 184 -10.58 12.85 8.23
CA LYS A 184 -11.63 12.98 9.26
C LYS A 184 -12.53 11.75 9.34
N LYS A 185 -12.98 11.20 8.21
CA LYS A 185 -13.83 10.00 8.19
C LYS A 185 -13.13 8.78 8.82
N VAL A 186 -11.85 8.58 8.52
CA VAL A 186 -11.05 7.48 9.08
C VAL A 186 -10.80 7.72 10.58
N ALA A 187 -10.42 8.95 10.95
CA ALA A 187 -10.23 9.41 12.33
C ALA A 187 -11.47 9.18 13.21
N ASP A 188 -12.64 9.61 12.74
CA ASP A 188 -13.92 9.44 13.44
C ASP A 188 -14.19 7.93 13.69
N PHE A 189 -13.96 7.07 12.70
CA PHE A 189 -14.13 5.63 12.84
C PHE A 189 -13.14 5.01 13.83
N LEU A 190 -11.85 5.36 13.74
CA LEU A 190 -10.84 4.87 14.68
C LEU A 190 -11.14 5.30 16.11
N THR A 191 -11.56 6.56 16.28
CA THR A 191 -11.94 7.12 17.58
C THR A 191 -13.11 6.38 18.22
N GLU A 192 -14.15 6.07 17.43
CA GLU A 192 -15.35 5.39 17.90
C GLU A 192 -15.11 3.90 18.20
N TYR A 193 -14.38 3.19 17.35
CA TYR A 193 -14.34 1.73 17.38
C TYR A 193 -13.02 1.12 17.83
N CYS A 194 -11.88 1.76 17.58
CA CYS A 194 -10.56 1.17 17.85
C CYS A 194 -10.00 1.59 19.20
N GLY A 195 -9.68 0.63 20.07
CA GLY A 195 -9.07 0.88 21.38
C GLY A 195 -7.58 1.22 21.33
N GLU A 196 -6.92 1.02 20.19
CA GLU A 196 -5.49 1.37 20.00
C GLU A 196 -5.29 2.85 19.66
N TYR A 197 -6.28 3.46 18.99
CA TYR A 197 -6.21 4.82 18.45
C TYR A 197 -7.25 5.76 19.08
N GLY A 198 -8.29 5.21 19.69
CA GLY A 198 -9.38 5.94 20.33
C GLY A 198 -9.81 5.28 21.63
N ASN A 199 -11.08 5.48 21.98
CA ASN A 199 -11.68 4.90 23.19
C ASN A 199 -12.65 3.76 22.84
N GLY A 200 -12.50 3.17 21.65
CA GLY A 200 -13.39 2.13 21.16
C GLY A 200 -13.14 0.78 21.82
N THR A 201 -14.09 -0.14 21.63
CA THR A 201 -14.08 -1.47 22.27
C THR A 201 -13.29 -2.53 21.51
N CYS A 202 -12.79 -2.23 20.31
CA CYS A 202 -11.97 -3.15 19.53
C CYS A 202 -10.52 -3.15 20.03
N HIS A 203 -10.12 -4.23 20.70
CA HIS A 203 -8.72 -4.51 21.04
C HIS A 203 -8.22 -5.71 20.24
N CYS A 204 -7.03 -5.58 19.64
CA CYS A 204 -6.51 -6.61 18.74
C CYS A 204 -6.23 -7.92 19.48
N ALA A 205 -5.73 -7.84 20.72
CA ALA A 205 -5.46 -9.00 21.57
C ALA A 205 -6.72 -9.85 21.84
N ASP A 206 -7.87 -9.21 22.04
CA ASP A 206 -9.14 -9.88 22.33
C ASP A 206 -9.77 -10.52 21.08
N ARG A 207 -9.27 -10.17 19.89
CA ARG A 207 -9.82 -10.60 18.60
C ARG A 207 -9.00 -11.66 17.90
N VAL A 208 -7.93 -12.17 18.52
CA VAL A 208 -6.99 -13.11 17.88
C VAL A 208 -7.69 -14.34 17.33
N ASN A 209 -8.38 -15.09 18.18
CA ASN A 209 -9.03 -16.33 17.76
C ASN A 209 -10.18 -16.07 16.78
N TYR A 210 -10.96 -15.01 16.98
CA TYR A 210 -12.02 -14.60 16.05
C TYR A 210 -11.45 -14.25 14.66
N ALA A 211 -10.32 -13.55 14.60
CA ALA A 211 -9.67 -13.19 13.34
C ALA A 211 -9.11 -14.42 12.61
N ILE A 212 -8.56 -15.40 13.33
CA ILE A 212 -8.10 -16.67 12.76
C ILE A 212 -9.28 -17.48 12.22
N GLN A 213 -10.36 -17.59 13.00
CA GLN A 213 -11.58 -18.30 12.62
C GLN A 213 -12.21 -17.73 11.35
N ASN A 214 -12.19 -16.40 11.19
CA ASN A 214 -12.73 -15.71 10.02
C ASN A 214 -11.70 -15.52 8.90
N HIS A 215 -10.56 -16.22 8.95
CA HIS A 215 -9.50 -16.19 7.94
C HIS A 215 -8.93 -14.78 7.64
N ARG A 216 -8.95 -13.87 8.63
CA ARG A 216 -8.33 -12.54 8.51
C ARG A 216 -6.82 -12.58 8.71
N ILE A 217 -6.34 -13.53 9.51
CA ILE A 217 -4.92 -13.83 9.74
C ILE A 217 -4.74 -15.35 9.85
N HIS A 218 -3.52 -15.83 9.67
CA HIS A 218 -3.17 -17.24 9.83
C HIS A 218 -1.91 -17.38 10.71
N PRO A 219 -1.93 -18.13 11.83
CA PRO A 219 -0.80 -18.17 12.76
C PRO A 219 0.52 -18.62 12.12
N ALA A 220 0.47 -19.57 11.18
CA ALA A 220 1.66 -20.04 10.46
C ALA A 220 2.14 -19.07 9.35
N GLN A 221 1.43 -17.96 9.10
CA GLN A 221 1.73 -17.02 8.02
C GLN A 221 1.49 -15.57 8.49
N LEU A 222 2.57 -14.95 8.98
CA LEU A 222 2.58 -13.57 9.51
C LEU A 222 2.98 -12.58 8.41
N ASP A 223 2.10 -12.38 7.42
CA ASP A 223 2.39 -11.59 6.22
C ASP A 223 2.79 -10.15 6.56
N PHE A 224 2.01 -9.45 7.39
CA PHE A 224 2.21 -8.04 7.67
C PHE A 224 3.42 -7.79 8.58
N THR A 225 3.51 -8.51 9.69
CA THR A 225 4.60 -8.35 10.68
C THR A 225 5.95 -8.67 10.05
N THR A 226 6.02 -9.69 9.20
CA THR A 226 7.27 -10.06 8.50
C THR A 226 7.65 -9.02 7.44
N ALA A 227 6.66 -8.38 6.82
CA ALA A 227 6.90 -7.38 5.79
C ALA A 227 7.28 -5.99 6.34
N VAL A 228 7.01 -5.68 7.62
CA VAL A 228 7.45 -4.39 8.19
C VAL A 228 8.99 -4.34 8.18
N PRO A 229 9.61 -3.33 7.55
CA PRO A 229 11.06 -3.18 7.55
C PRO A 229 11.62 -3.12 8.98
N LYS A 230 12.70 -3.86 9.25
CA LYS A 230 13.42 -3.80 10.55
C LYS A 230 14.04 -2.43 10.83
N GLU A 231 14.34 -1.67 9.78
CA GLU A 231 14.74 -0.26 9.84
C GLU A 231 13.61 0.56 9.22
N MET A 232 12.89 1.30 10.07
CA MET A 232 11.78 2.14 9.63
C MET A 232 12.28 3.18 8.63
N LEU A 233 11.69 3.25 7.44
CA LEU A 233 11.96 4.35 6.52
C LEU A 233 11.44 5.64 7.17
N GLU A 234 12.35 6.46 7.70
CA GLU A 234 12.04 7.84 8.05
C GLU A 234 11.80 8.62 6.74
N PHE A 235 10.53 8.74 6.35
CA PHE A 235 10.16 9.70 5.32
C PHE A 235 10.32 11.10 5.91
N LYS A 236 11.38 11.81 5.47
CA LYS A 236 11.58 13.23 5.77
C LYS A 236 10.32 14.01 5.45
N GLU A 237 9.81 14.67 6.47
CA GLU A 237 8.54 15.37 6.47
C GLU A 237 8.65 16.71 5.77
N ALA A 238 7.85 16.88 4.71
CA ALA A 238 7.32 18.18 4.34
C ALA A 238 5.80 18.01 4.25
N MET A 239 5.15 17.88 5.41
CA MET A 239 3.70 17.89 5.47
C MET A 239 3.20 19.32 5.29
N GLU A 240 2.16 19.48 4.48
CA GLU A 240 1.15 20.50 4.77
C GLU A 240 0.35 19.97 5.98
N GLU A 241 0.51 20.58 7.16
CA GLU A 241 -0.41 20.34 8.29
C GLU A 241 -1.79 20.87 7.91
N ILE A 242 -2.59 20.03 7.26
CA ILE A 242 -3.94 20.37 6.83
C ILE A 242 -4.95 20.10 7.96
N ASP A 243 -4.63 19.19 8.88
CA ASP A 243 -5.49 18.80 10.00
C ASP A 243 -4.66 18.25 11.19
N GLY A 244 -5.05 18.61 12.41
CA GLY A 244 -4.33 18.27 13.66
C GLY A 244 -4.45 16.80 14.12
N ILE A 245 -4.80 15.89 13.20
CA ILE A 245 -5.09 14.46 13.46
C ILE A 245 -3.95 13.53 13.02
N SER A 246 -2.75 14.09 12.76
CA SER A 246 -1.59 13.34 12.27
C SER A 246 -1.21 12.13 13.16
N HIS A 247 -1.35 12.28 14.48
CA HIS A 247 -1.02 11.22 15.45
C HIS A 247 -1.92 9.97 15.32
N GLU A 248 -3.17 10.14 14.86
CA GLU A 248 -4.13 9.03 14.72
C GLU A 248 -3.74 8.06 13.59
N PHE A 249 -2.84 8.47 12.69
CA PHE A 249 -2.42 7.67 11.54
C PHE A 249 -1.06 7.00 11.71
N SER A 250 -0.56 6.84 12.94
CA SER A 250 0.71 6.16 13.21
C SER A 250 0.77 4.69 12.75
N PHE A 251 -0.37 4.08 12.40
CA PHE A 251 -0.43 2.76 11.73
C PHE A 251 0.03 2.76 10.28
N CYS A 252 0.26 3.91 9.66
CA CYS A 252 0.67 4.05 8.25
C CYS A 252 2.14 3.62 8.04
N LYS A 253 2.49 2.42 8.50
CA LYS A 253 3.78 1.77 8.26
C LYS A 253 3.92 1.40 6.78
N THR A 254 5.17 1.39 6.32
CA THR A 254 5.57 0.80 5.03
C THR A 254 5.89 -0.67 5.20
N TYR A 255 5.82 -1.40 4.08
CA TYR A 255 6.07 -2.82 3.96
C TYR A 255 7.15 -3.08 2.90
N GLN A 256 8.01 -4.06 3.12
CA GLN A 256 8.90 -4.59 2.09
C GLN A 256 8.07 -5.43 1.12
N SER A 257 8.36 -5.30 -0.17
CA SER A 257 7.74 -6.19 -1.16
C SER A 257 8.14 -7.65 -0.93
N PRO A 258 7.24 -8.62 -1.17
CA PRO A 258 7.55 -10.03 -1.06
C PRO A 258 8.70 -10.46 -1.98
N GLY A 259 9.48 -11.46 -1.56
CA GLY A 259 10.60 -11.99 -2.35
C GLY A 259 10.17 -12.56 -3.72
N SER A 260 8.92 -12.99 -3.84
CA SER A 260 8.27 -13.37 -5.10
C SER A 260 8.25 -12.24 -6.12
N LEU A 261 8.01 -10.98 -5.70
CA LEU A 261 8.01 -9.83 -6.60
C LEU A 261 9.41 -9.53 -7.14
N LYS A 262 10.43 -9.64 -6.26
CA LYS A 262 11.83 -9.52 -6.69
C LYS A 262 12.20 -10.63 -7.69
N LYS A 263 11.84 -11.87 -7.36
CA LYS A 263 12.07 -13.02 -8.23
C LYS A 263 11.37 -12.87 -9.58
N PHE A 264 10.16 -12.31 -9.61
CA PHE A 264 9.45 -12.00 -10.84
C PHE A 264 10.24 -11.04 -11.74
N ILE A 265 10.83 -9.98 -11.17
CA ILE A 265 11.69 -9.05 -11.94
C ILE A 265 12.89 -9.82 -12.52
N GLU A 266 13.58 -10.62 -11.70
CA GLU A 266 14.74 -11.41 -12.12
C GLU A 266 14.35 -12.39 -13.25
N ASP A 267 13.27 -13.16 -13.07
CA ASP A 267 12.77 -14.14 -14.04
C ASP A 267 12.32 -13.47 -15.35
N PHE A 268 11.63 -12.33 -15.28
CA PHE A 268 11.23 -11.56 -16.46
C PHE A 268 12.44 -11.10 -17.26
N LEU A 269 13.46 -10.54 -16.60
CA LEU A 269 14.66 -10.04 -17.25
C LEU A 269 15.54 -11.18 -17.79
N ASN A 270 15.50 -12.37 -17.19
CA ASN A 270 16.18 -13.58 -17.67
C ASN A 270 15.41 -14.32 -18.78
N GLY A 271 14.11 -14.04 -18.92
CA GLY A 271 13.23 -14.71 -19.87
C GLY A 271 13.36 -14.21 -21.30
N SER A 272 12.84 -15.02 -22.24
CA SER A 272 12.75 -14.69 -23.66
C SER A 272 11.87 -13.45 -23.93
N SER A 273 10.92 -13.14 -23.03
CA SER A 273 10.02 -11.99 -23.16
C SER A 273 10.75 -10.65 -23.15
N PHE A 274 11.88 -10.52 -22.44
CA PHE A 274 12.69 -9.30 -22.46
C PHE A 274 13.27 -9.00 -23.85
N SER A 275 13.64 -10.04 -24.61
CA SER A 275 14.20 -9.87 -25.97
C SER A 275 13.20 -9.32 -27.00
N VAL A 276 11.90 -9.39 -26.70
CA VAL A 276 10.82 -8.84 -27.54
C VAL A 276 10.58 -7.37 -27.23
N VAL A 277 10.69 -6.96 -25.96
CA VAL A 277 10.48 -5.57 -25.52
C VAL A 277 11.66 -4.66 -25.91
N GLY A 278 12.88 -5.18 -26.01
CA GLY A 278 14.05 -4.41 -26.46
C GLY A 278 14.08 -4.08 -27.97
N ASN A 279 13.15 -4.63 -28.77
CA ASN A 279 13.10 -4.48 -30.23
C ASN A 279 11.82 -3.79 -30.75
N ALA A 280 10.97 -3.26 -29.86
CA ALA A 280 9.73 -2.55 -30.19
C ALA A 280 9.83 -1.07 -29.79
#